data_AF-A0A9E5W0H5-F1
#
_entry.id   AF-A0A9E5W0H5-F1
#
_cell.length_a   1.000
_cell.length_b   1.000
_cell.length_c   1.000
_cell.angle_alpha   90.00
_cell.angle_beta   90.00
_cell.angle_gamma   90.00
#
_symmetry.space_group_name_H-M   'P 1'
#
loop_
_entity.id
_entity.type
_entity.pdbx_description
1 polymer ?
#
loop_
_entity_poly.entity_id
_entity_poly.type
_entity_poly.pdbx_seq_one_letter_code
_entity_poly.pdbx_strand_id
1 'polypeptide(L)'
;AEATSQSAKGDYDPLGFRKILNDYHFRYKKPILISANGFFGRDIITEDGLIHDPERIEYISSHLEEMKNAAGDGVDIMGYMYWSAIDMVNPESGEVQNRSGLVYVNNTGESDFSRIPKDSYYWYKNYISSQAVPQPE
;
A
#
# COMPACT_ATOMS: atom_id res chain seq x y z
N ALA A 1 24.63 -7.45 27.50
CA ALA A 1 24.45 -7.70 26.06
C ALA A 1 23.23 -6.90 25.64
N GLU A 2 23.48 -5.70 25.10
CA GLU A 2 22.41 -4.81 24.64
C GLU A 2 21.75 -5.43 23.42
N ALA A 3 20.50 -5.86 23.57
CA ALA A 3 19.66 -6.19 22.45
C ALA A 3 19.33 -4.87 21.73
N THR A 4 20.09 -4.57 20.69
CA THR A 4 19.75 -3.51 19.74
C THR A 4 18.41 -3.90 19.11
N SER A 5 17.33 -3.22 19.50
CA SER A 5 16.04 -3.33 18.80
C SER A 5 16.18 -2.62 17.45
N GLN A 6 16.85 -3.28 16.51
CA GLN A 6 16.70 -2.94 15.10
C GLN A 6 15.26 -3.32 14.74
N SER A 7 14.39 -2.32 14.65
CA SER A 7 13.14 -2.46 13.91
C SER A 7 13.51 -2.96 12.51
N ALA A 8 13.11 -4.17 12.16
CA ALA A 8 13.34 -4.72 10.83
C ALA A 8 12.58 -3.84 9.84
N LYS A 9 13.28 -2.89 9.21
CA LYS A 9 12.80 -2.16 8.03
C LYS A 9 12.39 -3.22 7.02
N GLY A 10 11.10 -3.31 6.69
CA GLY A 10 10.59 -4.41 5.86
C GLY A 10 11.42 -4.58 4.59
N ASP A 11 11.83 -5.81 4.28
CA ASP A 11 12.58 -6.15 3.06
C ASP A 11 11.65 -6.01 1.83
N TYR A 12 11.49 -4.78 1.33
CA TYR A 12 10.86 -4.49 0.04
C TYR A 12 11.81 -3.67 -0.84
N ASP A 13 11.70 -3.87 -2.17
CA ASP A 13 12.61 -3.28 -3.16
C ASP A 13 11.86 -2.35 -4.16
N PRO A 14 11.64 -1.06 -3.79
CA PRO A 14 11.03 -0.08 -4.67
C PRO A 14 11.83 0.15 -5.97
N LEU A 15 13.16 0.02 -5.92
CA LEU A 15 14.01 0.16 -7.10
C LEU A 15 13.78 -1.00 -8.08
N GLY A 16 13.60 -2.22 -7.56
CA GLY A 16 13.19 -3.38 -8.33
C GLY A 16 11.87 -3.13 -9.06
N PHE A 17 10.90 -2.50 -8.40
CA PHE A 17 9.63 -2.12 -9.01
C PHE A 17 9.82 -1.16 -10.20
N ARG A 18 10.61 -0.08 -10.08
CA ARG A 18 10.94 0.80 -11.21
C ARG A 18 11.67 0.08 -12.35
N LYS A 19 12.61 -0.81 -12.03
CA LYS A 19 13.33 -1.60 -13.04
C LYS A 19 12.37 -2.45 -13.86
N ILE A 20 11.40 -3.10 -13.22
CA ILE A 20 10.38 -3.91 -13.90
C ILE A 20 9.52 -3.04 -14.80
N LEU A 21 9.06 -1.87 -14.32
CA LEU A 21 8.28 -0.94 -15.15
C LEU A 21 9.05 -0.51 -16.41
N ASN A 22 10.32 -0.14 -16.24
CA ASN A 22 11.21 0.22 -17.35
C ASN A 22 11.43 -0.94 -18.32
N ASP A 23 11.73 -2.14 -17.82
CA ASP A 23 11.97 -3.32 -18.67
C ASP A 23 10.72 -3.69 -19.49
N TYR A 24 9.56 -3.74 -18.84
CA TYR A 24 8.29 -4.06 -19.50
C TYR A 24 7.95 -3.02 -20.57
N HIS A 25 8.05 -1.74 -20.21
CA HIS A 25 7.78 -0.67 -21.17
C HIS A 25 8.79 -0.70 -22.32
N PHE A 26 10.08 -0.88 -22.03
CA PHE A 26 11.13 -0.96 -23.04
C PHE A 26 10.86 -2.09 -24.03
N ARG A 27 10.44 -3.26 -23.53
CA ARG A 27 10.21 -4.46 -24.34
C ARG A 27 8.93 -4.40 -25.17
N TYR A 28 7.84 -3.90 -24.61
CA TYR A 28 6.51 -4.00 -25.22
C TYR A 28 6.00 -2.68 -25.81
N LYS A 29 6.55 -1.54 -25.39
CA LYS A 29 6.13 -0.18 -25.82
C LYS A 29 4.63 0.05 -25.65
N LYS A 30 4.04 -0.51 -24.58
CA LYS A 30 2.63 -0.36 -24.24
C LYS A 30 2.49 0.42 -22.93
N PRO A 31 1.43 1.23 -22.79
CA PRO A 31 1.09 1.85 -21.52
C PRO A 31 0.91 0.79 -20.42
N ILE A 32 1.28 1.12 -19.19
CA ILE A 32 1.23 0.22 -18.04
C ILE A 32 0.22 0.75 -17.02
N LEU A 33 -0.76 -0.08 -16.67
CA LEU A 33 -1.60 0.08 -15.49
C LEU A 33 -1.08 -0.85 -14.39
N ILE A 34 -0.67 -0.30 -13.25
CA ILE A 34 -0.34 -1.12 -12.08
C ILE A 34 -1.65 -1.56 -11.44
N SER A 35 -2.06 -2.79 -11.73
CA SER A 35 -3.34 -3.35 -11.27
C SER A 35 -3.34 -3.77 -9.80
N ALA A 36 -2.16 -4.03 -9.22
CA ALA A 36 -2.00 -4.36 -7.80
C ALA A 36 -0.58 -4.07 -7.32
N ASN A 37 -0.48 -3.41 -6.17
CA ASN A 37 0.73 -3.30 -5.36
C ASN A 37 0.30 -3.04 -3.90
N GLY A 38 0.89 -3.74 -2.94
CA GLY A 38 0.31 -3.81 -1.60
C GLY A 38 1.27 -4.30 -0.53
N PHE A 39 1.00 -3.93 0.72
CA PHE A 39 1.77 -4.31 1.89
C PHE A 39 0.94 -5.20 2.80
N PHE A 40 1.53 -6.32 3.23
CA PHE A 40 0.92 -7.25 4.17
C PHE A 40 1.62 -7.12 5.51
N GLY A 41 0.85 -6.77 6.54
CA GLY A 41 1.37 -6.60 7.89
C GLY A 41 0.37 -7.06 8.94
N ARG A 42 0.83 -7.10 10.19
CA ARG A 42 -0.06 -7.24 11.35
C ARG A 42 -0.54 -5.86 11.76
N ASP A 43 -1.85 -5.71 11.86
CA ASP A 43 -2.46 -4.50 12.40
C ASP A 43 -2.97 -4.75 13.81
N ILE A 44 -2.74 -3.80 14.69
CA ILE A 44 -3.15 -3.83 16.09
C ILE A 44 -4.09 -2.64 16.31
N ILE A 45 -5.27 -2.91 16.87
CA ILE A 45 -6.18 -1.86 17.33
C ILE A 45 -5.59 -1.30 18.64
N THR A 46 -5.27 -0.02 18.65
CA THR A 46 -4.74 0.69 19.83
C THR A 46 -5.85 1.08 20.81
N GLU A 47 -5.49 1.56 22.00
CA GLU A 47 -6.45 1.90 23.07
C GLU A 47 -7.46 2.98 22.67
N ASP A 48 -7.11 3.82 21.69
CA ASP A 48 -7.96 4.86 21.10
C ASP A 48 -8.90 4.33 19.99
N GLY A 49 -8.85 3.03 19.69
CA GLY A 49 -9.65 2.39 18.66
C GLY A 49 -9.13 2.60 17.24
N LEU A 50 -7.91 3.11 17.07
CA LEU A 50 -7.28 3.35 15.77
C LEU A 50 -6.26 2.25 15.41
N ILE A 51 -5.69 2.36 14.22
CA ILE A 51 -4.66 1.45 13.71
C ILE A 51 -3.55 2.29 13.07
N HIS A 52 -2.38 2.26 13.73
CA HIS A 52 -1.18 2.94 13.27
C HIS A 52 -0.29 1.99 12.47
N ASP A 53 -0.16 2.24 11.17
CA ASP A 53 0.52 1.38 10.20
C ASP A 53 1.62 2.11 9.40
N PRO A 54 2.65 2.68 10.08
CA PRO A 54 3.67 3.49 9.42
C PRO A 54 4.47 2.72 8.36
N GLU A 55 4.70 1.42 8.55
CA GLU A 55 5.40 0.58 7.57
C GLU A 55 4.61 0.46 6.25
N ARG A 56 3.28 0.42 6.32
CA ARG A 56 2.40 0.41 5.14
C ARG A 56 2.52 1.74 4.40
N ILE A 57 2.58 2.85 5.12
CA ILE A 57 2.79 4.19 4.53
C ILE A 57 4.18 4.28 3.87
N GLU A 58 5.24 3.81 4.52
CA GLU A 58 6.59 3.81 3.95
C GLU A 58 6.68 2.93 2.70
N TYR A 59 6.04 1.75 2.71
CA TYR A 59 5.93 0.90 1.53
C TYR A 59 5.24 1.62 0.36
N ILE A 60 4.05 2.18 0.60
CA ILE A 60 3.27 2.81 -0.47
C ILE A 60 4.00 4.04 -1.03
N SER A 61 4.49 4.90 -0.13
CA SER A 61 5.18 6.14 -0.53
C SER A 61 6.43 5.87 -1.37
N SER A 62 7.29 4.93 -0.95
CA SER A 62 8.50 4.57 -1.68
C SER A 62 8.21 3.96 -3.07
N HIS A 63 7.18 3.13 -3.20
CA HIS A 63 6.79 2.56 -4.51
C HIS A 63 6.17 3.62 -5.44
N LEU A 64 5.39 4.56 -4.90
CA LEU A 64 4.83 5.65 -5.69
C LEU A 64 5.89 6.66 -6.14
N GLU A 65 6.93 6.88 -5.34
CA GLU A 65 8.09 7.68 -5.74
C GLU A 65 8.83 7.01 -6.91
N GLU A 66 9.11 5.71 -6.81
CA GLU A 66 9.75 4.96 -7.89
C GLU A 66 8.86 4.82 -9.13
N MET A 67 7.53 4.80 -8.98
CA MET A 67 6.59 4.91 -10.10
C MET A 67 6.73 6.26 -10.83
N LYS A 68 6.81 7.37 -10.09
CA LYS A 68 7.02 8.71 -10.65
C LYS A 68 8.36 8.81 -11.35
N ASN A 69 9.41 8.22 -10.77
CA ASN A 69 10.72 8.14 -11.40
C ASN A 69 10.68 7.33 -12.70
N ALA A 70 9.96 6.20 -12.74
CA ALA A 70 9.76 5.42 -13.97
C ALA A 70 9.01 6.23 -15.05
N ALA A 71 8.00 7.01 -14.67
CA ALA A 71 7.33 7.92 -15.60
C ALA A 71 8.31 8.99 -16.13
N GLY A 72 9.20 9.50 -15.28
CA GLY A 72 10.30 10.40 -15.67
C GLY A 72 11.32 9.77 -16.62
N ASP A 73 11.51 8.45 -16.56
CA ASP A 73 12.34 7.68 -17.52
C ASP A 73 11.66 7.49 -18.89
N GLY A 74 10.39 7.90 -19.03
CA GLY A 74 9.61 7.77 -20.25
C GLY A 74 8.71 6.53 -20.30
N VAL A 75 8.43 5.89 -19.16
CA VAL A 75 7.40 4.85 -19.07
C VAL A 75 6.01 5.50 -19.12
N ASP A 76 5.16 5.06 -20.05
CA ASP A 76 3.76 5.49 -20.11
C ASP A 76 2.92 4.79 -19.02
N ILE A 77 2.73 5.47 -17.89
CA ILE A 77 1.96 4.97 -16.74
C ILE A 77 0.52 5.49 -16.81
N MET A 78 -0.43 4.57 -16.93
CA MET A 78 -1.87 4.90 -16.94
C MET A 78 -2.43 5.20 -15.56
N GLY A 79 -1.88 4.56 -14.53
CA GLY A 79 -2.37 4.68 -13.16
C GLY A 79 -1.88 3.57 -12.24
N TYR A 80 -2.32 3.65 -10.99
CA TYR A 80 -1.92 2.77 -9.91
C TYR A 80 -3.11 2.37 -9.04
N MET A 81 -3.30 1.06 -8.86
CA MET A 81 -4.32 0.47 -8.02
C MET A 81 -3.66 -0.18 -6.81
N TYR A 82 -3.88 0.41 -5.63
CA TYR A 82 -3.41 -0.16 -4.38
C TYR A 82 -4.16 -1.45 -4.04
N TRP A 83 -3.41 -2.45 -3.59
CA TRP A 83 -3.93 -3.68 -3.02
C TRP A 83 -3.80 -3.63 -1.48
N SER A 84 -4.88 -3.45 -0.72
CA SER A 84 -6.29 -3.40 -1.14
C SER A 84 -7.09 -2.34 -0.39
N ALA A 85 -8.33 -2.10 -0.81
CA ALA A 85 -9.19 -1.11 -0.17
C ALA A 85 -9.59 -1.52 1.26
N ILE A 86 -9.97 -2.78 1.44
CA ILE A 86 -10.39 -3.36 2.73
C ILE A 86 -9.62 -4.65 2.99
N ASP A 87 -9.44 -5.03 4.25
CA ASP A 87 -8.85 -6.33 4.58
C ASP A 87 -9.67 -7.47 3.96
N MET A 88 -8.95 -8.40 3.32
CA MET A 88 -9.55 -9.63 2.81
C MET A 88 -9.40 -10.74 3.83
N VAL A 89 -10.45 -11.54 3.97
CA VAL A 89 -10.45 -12.75 4.79
C VAL A 89 -9.81 -13.89 3.98
N ASN A 90 -8.85 -14.61 4.56
CA ASN A 90 -8.37 -15.84 3.93
C ASN A 90 -9.53 -16.84 3.86
N PRO A 91 -9.98 -17.27 2.66
CA PRO A 91 -11.15 -18.12 2.51
C PRO A 91 -10.98 -19.53 3.11
N GLU A 92 -9.75 -20.01 3.33
CA GLU A 92 -9.48 -21.35 3.85
C GLU A 92 -9.40 -21.40 5.38
N SER A 93 -8.81 -20.38 6.01
CA SER A 93 -8.62 -20.35 7.47
C SER A 93 -9.61 -19.45 8.21
N GLY A 94 -10.29 -18.52 7.53
CA GLY A 94 -11.09 -17.46 8.16
C GLY A 94 -10.26 -16.45 8.98
N GLU A 95 -8.96 -16.70 9.16
CA GLU A 95 -8.04 -15.87 9.91
C GLU A 95 -7.39 -14.81 9.01
N VAL A 96 -7.27 -13.60 9.53
CA VAL A 96 -6.54 -12.51 8.87
C VAL A 96 -5.31 -12.18 9.70
N GLN A 97 -4.34 -13.09 9.68
CA GLN A 97 -3.04 -12.83 10.32
C GLN A 97 -2.21 -11.81 9.52
N ASN A 98 -2.42 -11.74 8.20
CA ASN A 98 -1.75 -10.80 7.30
C ASN A 98 -2.80 -9.90 6.63
N ARG A 99 -2.84 -8.63 7.05
CA ARG A 99 -3.81 -7.62 6.61
C ARG A 99 -3.19 -6.71 5.56
N SER A 100 -3.90 -6.52 4.45
CA SER A 100 -3.45 -5.72 3.30
C SER A 100 -4.36 -4.52 2.98
N GLY A 101 -5.48 -4.37 3.67
CA GLY A 101 -6.41 -3.28 3.41
C GLY A 101 -5.88 -1.93 3.89
N LEU A 102 -6.34 -0.84 3.29
CA LEU A 102 -6.30 0.48 3.91
C LEU A 102 -7.36 0.63 5.01
N VAL A 103 -8.41 -0.19 4.94
CA VAL A 103 -9.49 -0.25 5.93
C VAL A 103 -9.48 -1.62 6.59
N TYR A 104 -9.34 -1.63 7.91
CA TYR A 104 -9.42 -2.83 8.71
C TYR A 104 -10.83 -3.37 8.75
N VAL A 105 -10.97 -4.70 8.77
CA VAL A 105 -12.26 -5.39 8.98
C VAL A 105 -12.17 -6.26 10.22
N ASN A 106 -13.03 -6.00 11.20
CA ASN A 106 -13.08 -6.78 12.44
C ASN A 106 -13.74 -8.13 12.21
N ASN A 107 -12.94 -9.18 12.12
CA ASN A 107 -13.38 -10.56 12.00
C ASN A 107 -12.86 -11.44 13.15
N THR A 108 -12.47 -10.81 14.25
CA THR A 108 -11.90 -11.46 15.45
C THR A 108 -12.75 -11.13 16.67
N GLY A 109 -12.74 -11.99 17.70
CA GLY A 109 -13.58 -11.79 18.89
C GLY A 109 -15.07 -11.88 18.55
N GLU A 110 -15.82 -10.79 18.78
CA GLU A 110 -17.25 -10.70 18.43
C GLU A 110 -17.50 -10.74 16.91
N SER A 111 -16.47 -10.45 16.08
CA SER A 111 -16.52 -10.56 14.62
C SER A 111 -17.71 -9.81 13.99
N ASP A 112 -17.94 -8.57 14.44
CA ASP A 112 -19.05 -7.71 13.99
C ASP A 112 -18.87 -7.13 12.58
N PHE A 113 -17.74 -7.42 11.93
CA PHE A 113 -17.34 -6.88 10.64
C PHE A 113 -17.33 -5.34 10.63
N SER A 114 -17.11 -4.68 11.76
CA SER A 114 -16.89 -3.23 11.79
C SER A 114 -15.66 -2.87 10.95
N ARG A 115 -15.69 -1.66 10.37
CA ARG A 115 -14.64 -1.13 9.48
C ARG A 115 -13.92 0.03 10.17
N ILE A 116 -12.60 -0.06 10.25
CA ILE A 116 -11.76 0.98 10.86
C ILE A 116 -10.74 1.46 9.81
N PRO A 117 -10.86 2.68 9.28
CA PRO A 117 -9.83 3.25 8.41
C PRO A 117 -8.51 3.37 9.16
N LYS A 118 -7.42 2.86 8.56
CA LYS A 118 -6.07 2.91 9.13
C LYS A 118 -5.40 4.26 8.85
N ASP A 119 -4.27 4.57 9.46
CA ASP A 119 -3.52 5.79 9.13
C ASP A 119 -3.15 5.86 7.65
N SER A 120 -2.76 4.73 7.06
CA SER A 120 -2.48 4.61 5.61
C SER A 120 -3.66 4.99 4.72
N TYR A 121 -4.91 4.79 5.17
CA TYR A 121 -6.09 5.25 4.43
C TYR A 121 -6.11 6.78 4.32
N TYR A 122 -5.93 7.46 5.45
CA TYR A 122 -5.93 8.92 5.49
C TYR A 122 -4.74 9.50 4.74
N TRP A 123 -3.57 8.89 4.90
CA TRP A 123 -2.38 9.25 4.15
C TRP A 123 -2.61 9.13 2.63
N TYR A 124 -3.13 7.99 2.17
CA TYR A 124 -3.35 7.73 0.75
C TYR A 124 -4.46 8.64 0.16
N LYS A 125 -5.52 8.90 0.92
CA LYS A 125 -6.56 9.89 0.57
C LYS A 125 -5.97 11.28 0.36
N ASN A 126 -5.11 11.72 1.28
CA ASN A 126 -4.46 13.03 1.19
C ASN A 126 -3.47 13.06 0.03
N TYR A 127 -2.69 12.00 -0.17
CA TYR A 127 -1.80 11.85 -1.32
C TYR A 127 -2.56 12.02 -2.63
N ILE A 128 -3.61 11.24 -2.88
CA ILE A 128 -4.42 11.33 -4.11
C ILE A 128 -4.98 12.74 -4.29
N SER A 129 -5.54 13.33 -3.22
CA SER A 129 -6.11 14.67 -3.27
C SER A 129 -5.07 15.74 -3.66
N SER A 130 -3.82 15.59 -3.21
CA SER A 130 -2.71 16.48 -3.59
C SER A 130 -2.20 16.29 -5.02
N GLN A 131 -2.52 15.17 -5.68
CA GLN A 131 -2.17 14.92 -7.08
C GLN A 131 -3.25 15.40 -8.06
N ALA A 132 -4.45 15.73 -7.56
CA ALA A 132 -5.53 16.21 -8.40
C ALA A 132 -5.14 17.54 -9.04
N VAL A 133 -5.08 17.56 -10.38
CA VAL A 133 -5.01 18.81 -11.13
C VAL A 133 -6.34 19.54 -10.90
N PRO A 134 -6.34 20.81 -10.46
CA PRO A 134 -7.56 21.59 -10.36
C PRO A 134 -8.29 21.55 -11.70
N GLN A 135 -9.55 21.12 -11.70
CA GLN A 135 -10.37 21.25 -12.91
C GLN A 135 -10.57 22.74 -13.16
N PRO A 136 -10.40 23.23 -14.41
CA PRO A 136 -10.81 24.58 -14.74
C PRO A 136 -12.31 24.72 -14.49
N GLU A 137 -12.71 25.82 -13.84
CA GLU A 137 -14.11 26.21 -13.61
C GLU A 137 -14.89 26.38 -14.92
#